data_AF-A0AAU2B383-F1
#
_entry.id   AF-A0AAU2B383-F1
#
_cell.length_a   1.000
_cell.length_b   1.000
_cell.length_c   1.000
_cell.angle_alpha   90.00
_cell.angle_beta   90.00
_cell.angle_gamma   90.00
#
_symmetry.space_group_name_H-M   'P 1'
#
loop_
_entity.id
_entity.type
_entity.pdbx_description
1 polymer ?
#
loop_
_entity_poly.entity_id
_entity_poly.type
_entity_poly.pdbx_seq_one_letter_code
_entity_poly.pdbx_strand_id
1 'polypeptide(L)'
;MQSAVDTLELPPAVYKTCPFQPRELVETGLRQWLRCCGAAMLDQQIIGMPSFAVDEAWHGLILCTERYAAFCQAAYGRFLHHHPQGGELPGSARRAGSMHEQLHRTAVAWSFVARPDEECVLWDLDVRVGVPEPWGTDVHR
;
A
#
# COMPACT_ATOMS: atom_id res chain seq x y z
N MET A 1 -12.48 -17.82 -5.80
CA MET A 1 -12.84 -17.17 -4.53
C MET A 1 -12.31 -15.74 -4.60
N GLN A 2 -13.16 -14.74 -4.45
CA GLN A 2 -12.73 -13.34 -4.53
C GLN A 2 -11.98 -12.97 -3.25
N SER A 3 -10.81 -12.34 -3.33
CA SER A 3 -10.02 -12.04 -2.13
C SER A 3 -10.65 -10.89 -1.34
N ALA A 4 -10.38 -10.79 -0.03
CA ALA A 4 -10.84 -9.66 0.77
C ALA A 4 -10.35 -8.29 0.24
N VAL A 5 -9.20 -8.27 -0.45
CA VAL A 5 -8.69 -7.08 -1.14
C VAL A 5 -9.53 -6.72 -2.37
N ASP A 6 -10.08 -7.70 -3.08
CA ASP A 6 -10.93 -7.46 -4.24
C ASP A 6 -12.29 -6.91 -3.85
N THR A 7 -12.84 -7.37 -2.73
CA THR A 7 -14.15 -6.94 -2.22
C THR A 7 -14.05 -5.73 -1.28
N LEU A 8 -12.86 -5.20 -1.03
CA LEU A 8 -12.67 -4.03 -0.17
C LEU A 8 -13.38 -2.82 -0.78
N GLU A 9 -14.37 -2.27 -0.09
CA GLU A 9 -14.99 -1.01 -0.47
C GLU A 9 -14.25 0.17 0.18
N LEU A 10 -14.01 1.22 -0.60
CA LEU A 10 -13.34 2.44 -0.17
C LEU A 10 -14.36 3.58 -0.12
N PRO A 11 -14.95 3.87 1.06
CA PRO A 11 -15.96 4.92 1.17
C PRO A 11 -15.34 6.30 0.91
N PRO A 12 -16.14 7.32 0.53
CA PRO A 12 -15.65 8.68 0.30
C PRO A 12 -14.83 9.28 1.45
N ALA A 13 -15.05 8.80 2.69
CA ALA A 13 -14.28 9.19 3.86
C ALA A 13 -12.77 8.89 3.76
N VAL A 14 -12.37 7.86 3.00
CA VAL A 14 -10.96 7.52 2.72
C VAL A 14 -10.23 8.68 2.05
N TYR A 15 -10.90 9.41 1.17
CA TYR A 15 -10.30 10.49 0.38
C TYR A 15 -10.38 11.87 1.04
N LYS A 16 -10.73 11.94 2.33
CA LYS A 16 -10.72 13.23 3.05
C LYS A 16 -9.30 13.77 3.21
N THR A 17 -8.32 12.88 3.36
CA THR A 17 -6.89 13.22 3.49
C THR A 17 -6.11 12.99 2.20
N CYS A 18 -6.59 12.12 1.30
CA CYS A 18 -5.98 11.88 -0.02
C CYS A 18 -6.65 12.70 -1.14
N PRO A 19 -6.06 13.82 -1.60
CA PRO A 19 -6.67 14.70 -2.60
C PRO A 19 -6.45 14.26 -4.06
N PHE A 20 -5.62 13.25 -4.29
CA PHE A 20 -5.11 12.88 -5.61
C PHE A 20 -6.18 12.28 -6.53
N GLN A 21 -6.07 12.57 -7.83
CA GLN A 21 -7.01 12.17 -8.87
C GLN A 21 -6.26 11.67 -10.11
N PRO A 22 -6.85 10.74 -10.90
CA PRO A 22 -8.17 10.11 -10.69
C PRO A 22 -8.17 9.10 -9.53
N ARG A 23 -9.24 9.09 -8.72
CA ARG A 23 -9.37 8.18 -7.57
C ARG A 23 -9.25 6.72 -7.97
N GLU A 24 -9.78 6.34 -9.12
CA GLU A 24 -9.76 4.97 -9.61
C GLU A 24 -8.33 4.43 -9.77
N LEU A 25 -7.38 5.30 -10.12
CA LEU A 25 -5.96 4.95 -10.21
C LEU A 25 -5.35 4.76 -8.81
N VAL A 26 -5.66 5.66 -7.87
CA VAL A 26 -5.24 5.54 -6.46
C VAL A 26 -5.80 4.26 -5.83
N GLU A 27 -7.06 3.93 -6.10
CA GLU A 27 -7.69 2.68 -5.66
C GLU A 27 -6.99 1.45 -6.21
N THR A 28 -6.65 1.48 -7.49
CA THR A 28 -5.91 0.41 -8.15
C THR A 28 -4.56 0.21 -7.46
N GLY A 29 -3.81 1.29 -7.24
CA GLY A 29 -2.54 1.26 -6.50
C GLY A 29 -2.70 0.69 -5.09
N LEU A 30 -3.68 1.18 -4.33
CA LEU A 30 -3.95 0.69 -2.97
C LEU A 30 -4.24 -0.81 -2.95
N ARG A 31 -5.05 -1.34 -3.88
CA ARG A 31 -5.33 -2.78 -3.99
C ARG A 31 -4.11 -3.60 -4.39
N GLN A 32 -3.25 -3.07 -5.27
CA GLN A 32 -1.99 -3.73 -5.62
C GLN A 32 -1.07 -3.83 -4.40
N TRP A 33 -0.89 -2.73 -3.68
CA TRP A 33 -0.05 -2.70 -2.48
C TRP A 33 -0.60 -3.60 -1.36
N LEU A 34 -1.91 -3.59 -1.09
CA LEU A 34 -2.54 -4.46 -0.09
C LEU A 34 -2.39 -5.96 -0.39
N ARG A 35 -2.32 -6.36 -1.67
CA ARG A 35 -1.97 -7.74 -2.05
C ARG A 35 -0.51 -8.04 -1.74
N CYS A 36 0.40 -7.12 -2.04
CA CYS A 36 1.82 -7.26 -1.67
C CYS A 36 1.99 -7.41 -0.16
N CYS A 37 1.23 -6.66 0.66
CA CYS A 37 1.23 -6.82 2.11
C CYS A 37 0.85 -8.25 2.52
N GLY A 38 -0.17 -8.83 1.89
CA GLY A 38 -0.58 -10.21 2.15
C GLY A 38 0.54 -11.21 1.91
N ALA A 39 1.22 -11.12 0.76
CA ALA A 39 2.38 -11.96 0.45
C ALA A 39 3.52 -11.77 1.45
N ALA A 40 3.90 -10.52 1.73
CA ALA A 40 4.97 -10.22 2.67
C ALA A 40 4.68 -10.68 4.10
N MET A 41 3.41 -10.66 4.53
CA MET A 41 3.00 -11.07 5.86
C MET A 41 3.17 -12.58 6.10
N LEU A 42 3.08 -13.41 5.06
CA LEU A 42 3.34 -14.85 5.13
C LEU A 42 4.79 -15.13 5.52
N ASP A 43 5.73 -14.33 5.00
CA ASP A 43 7.17 -14.44 5.26
C ASP A 43 7.66 -13.51 6.38
N GLN A 44 6.72 -12.91 7.14
CA GLN A 44 6.98 -11.94 8.21
C GLN A 44 7.87 -10.76 7.78
N GLN A 45 7.79 -10.37 6.51
CA GLN A 45 8.53 -9.26 5.94
C GLN A 45 7.78 -7.95 6.07
N ILE A 46 8.52 -6.85 6.22
CA ILE A 46 8.02 -5.47 6.12
C ILE A 46 8.34 -4.97 4.72
N ILE A 47 7.34 -4.48 4.00
CA ILE A 47 7.51 -3.91 2.64
C ILE A 47 7.36 -2.39 2.65
N GLY A 48 7.98 -1.73 1.68
CA GLY A 48 7.94 -0.28 1.54
C GLY A 48 6.73 0.19 0.75
N MET A 49 6.30 1.42 0.99
CA MET A 49 5.30 2.11 0.18
C MET A 49 6.01 2.93 -0.91
N PRO A 50 5.83 2.64 -2.21
CA PRO A 50 6.49 3.37 -3.29
C PRO A 50 5.72 4.61 -3.77
N SER A 51 4.50 4.86 -3.27
CA SER A 51 3.64 5.94 -3.73
C SER A 51 3.05 6.73 -2.56
N PHE A 52 3.27 8.04 -2.56
CA PHE A 52 2.68 8.97 -1.59
C PHE A 52 1.16 8.99 -1.66
N ALA A 53 0.60 9.00 -2.88
CA ALA A 53 -0.85 9.03 -3.04
C ALA A 53 -1.53 7.75 -2.52
N VAL A 54 -0.89 6.59 -2.70
CA VAL A 54 -1.36 5.33 -2.12
C VAL A 54 -1.22 5.31 -0.59
N ASP A 55 -0.14 5.88 -0.05
CA ASP A 55 0.05 6.03 1.40
C ASP A 55 -1.08 6.87 2.04
N GLU A 56 -1.39 8.03 1.46
CA GLU A 56 -2.46 8.91 1.93
C GLU A 56 -3.83 8.23 1.88
N ALA A 57 -4.10 7.44 0.83
CA ALA A 57 -5.33 6.65 0.73
C ALA A 57 -5.37 5.54 1.79
N TRP A 58 -4.24 4.88 2.07
CA TRP A 58 -4.15 3.88 3.13
C TRP A 58 -4.36 4.51 4.51
N HIS A 59 -3.81 5.71 4.78
CA HIS A 59 -4.09 6.45 6.02
C HIS A 59 -5.59 6.77 6.15
N GLY A 60 -6.22 7.23 5.08
CA GLY A 60 -7.66 7.46 5.05
C GLY A 60 -8.48 6.20 5.34
N LEU A 61 -8.03 5.04 4.85
CA LEU A 61 -8.63 3.74 5.17
C LEU A 61 -8.44 3.38 6.65
N ILE A 62 -7.26 3.59 7.23
CA ILE A 62 -6.98 3.35 8.66
C ILE A 62 -7.93 4.16 9.55
N LEU A 63 -8.24 5.41 9.17
CA LEU A 63 -9.19 6.27 9.90
C LEU A 63 -10.63 5.74 9.88
N CYS A 64 -10.99 4.88 8.92
CA CYS A 64 -12.23 4.11 8.94
C CYS A 64 -12.06 2.86 9.83
N THR A 65 -11.79 3.08 11.12
CA THR A 65 -11.20 2.08 12.03
C THR A 65 -11.91 0.72 12.08
N GLU A 66 -13.24 0.70 12.19
CA GLU A 66 -14.03 -0.54 12.19
C GLU A 66 -13.89 -1.32 10.87
N ARG A 67 -14.00 -0.61 9.74
CA ARG A 67 -13.83 -1.19 8.40
C ARG A 67 -12.41 -1.70 8.19
N TYR A 68 -11.41 -0.93 8.62
CA TYR A 68 -10.02 -1.33 8.48
C TYR A 68 -9.69 -2.56 9.31
N ALA A 69 -10.19 -2.64 10.55
CA ALA A 69 -10.02 -3.81 11.40
C ALA A 69 -10.68 -5.06 10.79
N ALA A 70 -11.92 -4.94 10.30
CA ALA A 70 -12.62 -6.03 9.63
C ALA A 70 -11.90 -6.49 8.35
N PHE A 71 -11.43 -5.55 7.54
CA PHE A 71 -10.62 -5.83 6.36
C PHE A 71 -9.33 -6.59 6.71
N CYS A 72 -8.55 -6.10 7.68
CA CYS A 72 -7.31 -6.74 8.08
C CYS A 72 -7.55 -8.17 8.58
N GLN A 73 -8.60 -8.38 9.37
CA GLN A 73 -8.98 -9.71 9.84
C GLN A 73 -9.34 -10.64 8.67
N ALA A 74 -10.13 -10.16 7.70
CA ALA A 74 -10.55 -10.95 6.55
C ALA A 74 -9.40 -11.24 5.56
N ALA A 75 -8.51 -10.27 5.33
CA ALA A 75 -7.42 -10.37 4.36
C ALA A 75 -6.20 -11.10 4.91
N TYR A 76 -5.87 -10.90 6.19
CA TYR A 76 -4.59 -11.30 6.75
C TYR A 76 -4.69 -12.11 8.05
N GLY A 77 -5.89 -12.25 8.63
CA GLY A 77 -6.10 -12.89 9.93
C GLY A 77 -5.51 -12.14 11.12
N ARG A 78 -4.95 -10.95 10.90
CA ARG A 78 -4.35 -10.06 11.92
C ARG A 78 -4.31 -8.63 11.40
N PHE A 79 -4.08 -7.68 12.31
CA PHE A 79 -3.98 -6.27 11.96
C PHE A 79 -2.72 -5.97 11.13
N LEU A 80 -2.87 -5.22 10.05
CA LEU A 80 -1.74 -4.63 9.31
C LEU A 80 -1.39 -3.29 9.97
N HIS A 81 -0.31 -3.28 10.75
CA HIS A 81 0.09 -2.08 11.48
C HIS A 81 0.80 -1.08 10.55
N HIS A 82 0.39 0.18 10.63
CA HIS A 82 1.12 1.30 10.04
C HIS A 82 2.13 1.84 11.04
N HIS A 83 3.36 2.05 10.59
CA HIS A 83 4.46 2.61 11.37
C HIS A 83 4.98 3.85 10.64
N PRO A 84 4.37 5.03 10.87
CA PRO A 84 4.84 6.26 10.26
C PRO A 84 6.27 6.55 10.72
N GLN A 85 7.03 7.26 9.89
CA GLN A 85 8.40 7.62 10.22
C GLN A 85 8.46 8.34 11.58
N GLY A 86 9.27 7.82 12.50
CA GLY A 86 9.39 8.35 13.86
C GLY A 86 8.29 7.92 14.85
N GLY A 87 7.27 7.17 14.39
CA GLY A 87 6.26 6.51 15.24
C GLY A 87 6.57 5.03 15.53
N GLU A 88 7.76 4.59 15.15
CA GLU A 88 8.25 3.22 15.29
C GLU A 88 8.42 2.81 16.77
N LEU A 89 7.99 1.60 17.11
CA LEU A 89 8.29 1.03 18.42
C LEU A 89 9.81 0.75 18.55
N PRO A 90 10.41 0.88 19.74
CA PRO A 90 11.83 0.57 19.95
C PRO A 90 12.17 -0.83 19.42
N GLY A 91 13.15 -0.92 18.52
CA GLY A 91 13.62 -2.18 17.93
C GLY A 91 12.87 -2.64 16.67
N SER A 92 11.79 -1.98 16.26
CA SER A 92 11.09 -2.28 14.99
C SER A 92 11.91 -1.86 13.76
N ALA A 93 12.62 -0.73 13.83
CA ALA A 93 13.48 -0.23 12.74
C ALA A 93 14.56 -1.23 12.31
N ARG A 94 15.16 -1.99 13.25
CA ARG A 94 16.15 -3.03 12.94
C ARG A 94 15.58 -4.21 12.15
N ARG A 95 14.28 -4.49 12.32
CA ARG A 95 13.58 -5.56 11.57
C ARG A 95 13.11 -5.08 10.20
N ALA A 96 12.85 -3.78 10.06
CA ALA A 96 12.40 -3.21 8.79
C ALA A 96 13.54 -3.06 7.77
N GLY A 97 14.79 -2.87 8.20
CA GLY A 97 15.89 -2.59 7.27
C GLY A 97 15.77 -1.22 6.59
N SER A 98 16.63 -0.94 5.62
CA SER A 98 16.63 0.32 4.86
C SER A 98 15.38 0.48 3.99
N MET A 99 15.06 1.73 3.64
CA MET A 99 13.97 2.03 2.69
C MET A 99 14.17 1.30 1.34
N HIS A 100 15.41 1.23 0.85
CA HIS A 100 15.72 0.52 -0.39
C HIS A 100 15.39 -0.97 -0.31
N GLU A 101 15.76 -1.64 0.80
CA GLU A 101 15.42 -3.06 1.01
C GLU A 101 13.91 -3.27 1.14
N GLN A 102 13.20 -2.36 1.81
CA GLN A 102 11.75 -2.40 1.94
C GLN A 102 11.05 -2.28 0.58
N LEU A 103 11.47 -1.33 -0.26
CA LEU A 103 10.94 -1.15 -1.61
C LEU A 103 11.29 -2.33 -2.53
N HIS A 104 12.50 -2.89 -2.41
CA HIS A 104 12.88 -4.10 -3.12
C HIS A 104 11.94 -5.27 -2.74
N ARG A 105 11.63 -5.44 -1.45
CA ARG A 105 10.66 -6.45 -1.02
C ARG A 105 9.25 -6.19 -1.55
N THR A 106 8.84 -4.93 -1.75
CA THR A 106 7.58 -4.61 -2.44
C THR A 106 7.59 -5.10 -3.89
N ALA A 107 8.69 -4.87 -4.63
CA ALA A 107 8.84 -5.36 -6.00
C ALA A 107 8.83 -6.88 -6.09
N VAL A 108 9.51 -7.56 -5.16
CA VAL A 108 9.48 -9.03 -5.06
C VAL A 108 8.07 -9.51 -4.73
N ALA A 109 7.39 -8.94 -3.73
CA ALA A 109 6.01 -9.29 -3.38
C ALA A 109 5.06 -9.13 -4.58
N TRP A 110 5.22 -8.05 -5.34
CA TRP A 110 4.46 -7.80 -6.56
C TRP A 110 4.61 -8.94 -7.57
N SER A 111 5.84 -9.45 -7.79
CA SER A 111 6.08 -10.55 -8.72
C SER A 111 5.32 -11.85 -8.38
N PHE A 112 4.91 -12.03 -7.13
CA PHE A 112 4.11 -13.17 -6.69
C PHE A 112 2.60 -12.95 -6.77
N VAL A 113 2.13 -11.70 -6.65
CA VAL A 113 0.70 -11.38 -6.53
C VAL A 113 0.09 -10.70 -7.76
N ALA A 114 0.93 -10.32 -8.71
CA ALA A 114 0.51 -9.79 -10.00
C ALA A 114 -0.39 -10.80 -10.72
N ARG A 115 -1.49 -10.32 -11.30
CA ARG A 115 -2.33 -11.14 -12.17
C ARG A 115 -1.74 -11.18 -13.59
N PRO A 116 -2.11 -12.19 -14.40
CA PRO A 116 -1.78 -12.19 -15.82
C PRO A 116 -2.18 -10.86 -16.47
N ASP A 117 -1.25 -10.28 -17.23
CA ASP A 117 -1.42 -9.02 -17.97
C ASP A 117 -1.76 -7.78 -17.12
N GLU A 118 -1.58 -7.85 -15.79
CA GLU A 118 -1.82 -6.72 -14.90
C GLU A 118 -0.59 -5.80 -14.84
N GLU A 119 -0.78 -4.55 -15.25
CA GLU A 119 0.24 -3.51 -15.10
C GLU A 119 0.36 -3.05 -13.65
N CYS A 120 1.59 -2.97 -13.15
CA CYS A 120 1.87 -2.38 -11.85
C CYS A 120 1.82 -0.86 -11.95
N VAL A 121 0.91 -0.22 -11.21
CA VAL A 121 0.83 1.25 -11.19
C VAL A 121 1.65 1.84 -10.05
N LEU A 122 2.04 1.04 -9.04
CA LEU A 122 2.65 1.52 -7.80
C LEU A 122 3.88 2.43 -7.99
N TRP A 123 4.66 2.21 -9.05
CA TRP A 123 5.93 2.90 -9.27
C TRP A 123 5.81 4.24 -9.98
N ASP A 124 4.78 4.42 -10.81
CA ASP A 124 4.55 5.63 -11.61
C ASP A 124 3.29 6.41 -11.19
N LEU A 125 2.52 5.86 -10.23
CA LEU A 125 1.23 6.42 -9.81
C LEU A 125 1.34 7.88 -9.39
N ASP A 126 2.33 8.23 -8.57
CA ASP A 126 2.50 9.58 -8.05
C ASP A 126 2.68 10.61 -9.17
N VAL A 127 3.42 10.26 -10.22
CA VAL A 127 3.60 11.10 -11.41
C VAL A 127 2.26 11.27 -12.14
N ARG A 128 1.52 10.16 -12.32
CA ARG A 128 0.25 10.14 -13.05
C ARG A 128 -0.87 10.92 -12.37
N VAL A 129 -0.85 11.01 -11.04
CA VAL A 129 -1.84 11.78 -10.26
C VAL A 129 -1.35 13.17 -9.84
N GLY A 130 -0.15 13.57 -10.27
CA GLY A 130 0.38 14.91 -10.05
C GLY A 130 0.83 15.21 -8.62
N VAL A 131 1.40 14.23 -7.92
CA VAL A 131 2.07 14.47 -6.62
C VAL A 131 3.25 15.43 -6.85
N PRO A 132 3.38 16.54 -6.08
CA PRO A 132 4.45 17.53 -6.30
C PRO A 132 5.87 16.99 -6.17
N GLU A 133 6.09 16.07 -5.23
CA GLU A 133 7.36 15.38 -4.99
C GLU A 133 7.11 13.86 -5.03
N PRO A 134 7.06 13.25 -6.23
CA PRO A 134 6.71 11.85 -6.37
C PRO A 134 7.76 10.93 -5.71
N TRP A 135 7.31 9.91 -4.97
CA TRP A 135 8.20 8.95 -4.31
C TRP A 135 8.72 7.86 -5.26
N GLY A 136 7.88 7.46 -6.21
CA GLY A 136 8.15 6.39 -7.17
C GLY A 136 9.20 6.75 -8.22
N THR A 137 9.43 5.82 -9.15
CA THR A 137 10.33 6.08 -10.27
C THR A 137 9.64 6.94 -11.31
N ASP A 138 10.29 8.02 -11.70
CA ASP A 138 9.94 8.72 -12.94
C ASP A 138 10.19 7.74 -14.09
N VAL A 139 9.13 7.19 -14.69
CA VAL A 139 9.21 6.35 -15.89
C VAL A 139 9.81 7.10 -17.09
N HIS A 140 10.06 8.41 -16.95
CA HIS A 140 10.72 9.26 -17.93
C HIS A 140 12.12 9.74 -17.55
N ARG A 141 12.78 9.15 -16.54
CA ARG A 141 14.19 9.44 -16.20
C ARG A 141 15.13 8.25 -16.41
#